data_AF-B7FXM8-F1
#
_entry.id   AF-B7FXM8-F1
#
_cell.length_a   1.000
_cell.length_b   1.000
_cell.length_c   1.000
_cell.angle_alpha   90.00
_cell.angle_beta   90.00
_cell.angle_gamma   90.00
#
_symmetry.space_group_name_H-M   'P 1'
#
loop_
_entity.id
_entity.type
_entity.pdbx_description
1 polymer ?
#
loop_
_entity_poly.entity_id
_entity_poly.type
_entity_poly.pdbx_seq_one_letter_code
_entity_poly.pdbx_strand_id
1 'polypeptide(L)'
;MDRFLYYFTKPVTGVIHRRNFEVTRQPKLKLGIISSKSLVERHTSSSYNTAPEVRGPSKPSQTWERSAKLVKNIDVKSEHMDAIRETHDPSMHLKTIEDELMQTMGAALGKQGEKILYAVQEMNTCYTAYIEALQKCAKNGSNPEVLSIANRFNQRRKEAVKARWELIVHRQAIGMIVNNHEFVMNHYPIPEAIPVTEPGKNLQSKPPPAAQKKFGDQLDWWQRVGRWK
;
A
#
# COMPACT_ATOMS: atom_id res chain seq x y z
N MET A 1 16.14 -36.41 20.53
CA MET A 1 16.54 -35.18 19.81
C MET A 1 15.40 -34.19 19.96
N ASP A 2 15.33 -33.55 21.13
CA ASP A 2 14.25 -32.65 21.54
C ASP A 2 14.83 -31.28 21.86
N ARG A 3 14.62 -30.31 20.96
CA ARG A 3 14.79 -28.89 21.23
C ARG A 3 13.82 -28.08 20.37
N PHE A 4 12.53 -28.15 20.70
CA PHE A 4 11.61 -27.08 20.32
C PHE A 4 11.80 -25.93 21.31
N LEU A 5 12.45 -24.87 20.83
CA LEU A 5 12.66 -23.62 21.53
C LEU A 5 11.31 -22.92 21.77
N TYR A 6 10.95 -22.83 23.04
CA TYR A 6 9.96 -21.89 23.58
C TYR A 6 10.45 -20.45 23.36
N TYR A 7 9.86 -19.75 22.40
CA TYR A 7 9.82 -18.29 22.40
C TYR A 7 8.34 -17.88 22.39
N PHE A 8 8.04 -16.73 23.03
CA PHE A 8 6.71 -16.20 23.44
C PHE A 8 6.30 -16.68 24.84
N THR A 9 6.11 -15.85 25.88
CA THR A 9 5.89 -14.40 26.00
C THR A 9 6.36 -13.93 27.38
N LYS A 10 7.17 -12.88 27.48
CA LYS A 10 7.18 -12.05 28.69
C LYS A 10 5.98 -11.10 28.61
N PRO A 11 5.08 -11.06 29.60
CA PRO A 11 4.03 -10.06 29.62
C PRO A 11 4.69 -8.69 29.84
N VAL A 12 4.62 -7.82 28.83
CA VAL A 12 4.93 -6.40 29.01
C VAL A 12 3.76 -5.82 29.80
N THR A 13 3.87 -5.84 31.12
CA THR A 13 3.01 -5.06 32.03
C THR A 13 3.39 -3.58 31.90
N GLY A 14 3.15 -3.00 30.73
CA GLY A 14 3.17 -1.56 30.53
C GLY A 14 1.82 -1.03 30.95
N VAL A 15 1.75 -0.35 32.09
CA VAL A 15 0.59 0.45 32.49
C VAL A 15 0.42 1.55 31.45
N ILE A 16 -0.40 1.30 30.44
CA ILE A 16 -0.82 2.31 29.47
C ILE A 16 -1.66 3.32 30.23
N HIS A 17 -1.04 4.43 30.65
CA HIS A 17 -1.78 5.63 30.99
C HIS A 17 -2.52 6.07 29.73
N ARG A 18 -3.80 5.69 29.63
CA ARG A 18 -4.75 6.26 28.69
C ARG A 18 -4.85 7.75 29.01
N ARG A 19 -4.03 8.58 28.35
CA ARG A 19 -4.32 10.00 28.26
C ARG A 19 -5.65 10.10 27.53
N ASN A 20 -6.67 10.60 28.22
CA ASN A 20 -7.93 11.00 27.63
C ASN A 20 -7.62 12.04 26.57
N PHE A 21 -7.56 11.62 25.30
CA PHE A 21 -7.60 12.55 24.19
C PHE A 21 -9.01 13.11 24.17
N GLU A 22 -9.18 14.31 24.74
CA GLU A 22 -10.34 15.14 24.46
C GLU A 22 -10.37 15.38 22.96
N VAL A 23 -11.23 14.62 22.28
CA VAL A 23 -11.59 14.86 20.89
C VAL A 23 -12.32 16.20 20.88
N THR A 24 -11.55 17.27 20.69
CA THR A 24 -12.07 18.59 20.40
C THR A 24 -12.87 18.45 19.12
N ARG A 25 -14.21 18.40 19.27
CA ARG A 25 -15.14 18.35 18.14
C ARG A 25 -14.95 19.62 17.33
N GLN A 26 -14.18 19.50 16.25
CA GLN A 26 -14.09 20.53 15.23
C GLN A 26 -15.53 20.86 14.77
N PRO A 27 -15.90 22.16 14.67
CA PRO A 27 -17.21 22.54 14.18
C PRO A 27 -17.39 21.98 12.77
N LYS A 28 -18.48 21.23 12.56
CA LYS A 28 -18.90 20.74 11.24
C LYS A 28 -19.11 21.96 10.33
N LEU A 29 -18.10 22.31 9.55
CA LEU A 29 -18.28 23.17 8.40
C LEU A 29 -19.21 22.44 7.44
N LYS A 30 -20.43 22.98 7.27
CA LYS A 30 -21.37 22.57 6.23
C LYS A 30 -20.68 22.80 4.88
N LEU A 31 -20.05 21.76 4.33
CA LEU A 31 -19.67 21.72 2.93
C LEU A 31 -20.96 21.76 2.10
N GLY A 32 -21.29 22.95 1.60
CA GLY A 32 -22.30 23.13 0.58
C GLY A 32 -21.91 22.28 -0.62
N ILE A 33 -22.76 21.33 -0.98
CA ILE A 33 -22.64 20.53 -2.19
C ILE A 33 -22.88 21.51 -3.35
N ILE A 34 -21.78 22.02 -3.92
CA ILE A 34 -21.84 22.74 -5.19
C ILE A 34 -22.10 21.69 -6.25
N SER A 35 -23.37 21.58 -6.65
CA SER A 35 -23.82 20.80 -7.79
C SER A 35 -23.25 21.42 -9.06
N SER A 36 -22.10 20.91 -9.51
CA SER A 36 -21.53 21.23 -10.81
C SER A 36 -22.36 20.52 -11.90
N LYS A 37 -23.41 21.21 -12.35
CA LYS A 37 -24.09 20.89 -13.61
C LYS A 37 -23.09 21.09 -14.75
N SER A 38 -22.60 20.01 -15.33
CA SER A 38 -21.82 20.02 -16.57
C SER A 38 -22.75 20.36 -17.73
N LEU A 39 -22.76 21.64 -18.11
CA LEU A 39 -23.36 22.11 -19.35
C LEU A 39 -22.41 21.76 -20.50
N VAL A 40 -22.66 20.63 -21.17
CA VAL A 40 -21.98 20.25 -22.42
C VAL A 40 -22.80 20.83 -23.57
N GLU A 41 -22.57 22.10 -23.89
CA GLU A 41 -23.05 22.69 -25.15
C GLU A 41 -22.04 22.37 -26.26
N ARG A 42 -22.41 21.42 -27.12
CA ARG A 42 -21.74 21.19 -28.41
C ARG A 42 -22.23 22.25 -29.39
N HIS A 43 -21.43 23.28 -29.61
CA HIS A 43 -21.54 24.10 -30.82
C HIS A 43 -20.55 23.60 -31.87
N THR A 44 -21.05 22.79 -32.80
CA THR A 44 -20.37 22.50 -34.07
C THR A 44 -20.90 23.44 -35.13
N SER A 45 -20.35 24.65 -35.21
CA SER A 45 -20.51 25.53 -36.36
C SER A 45 -19.21 25.52 -37.16
N SER A 46 -19.23 24.72 -38.22
CA SER A 46 -18.24 24.64 -39.29
C SER A 46 -18.23 25.97 -40.05
N SER A 47 -17.19 26.77 -39.82
CA SER A 47 -16.86 27.94 -40.65
C SER A 47 -15.44 27.76 -41.16
N TYR A 48 -15.34 27.50 -42.45
CA TYR A 48 -14.09 27.36 -43.20
C TYR A 48 -13.48 28.76 -43.37
N ASN A 49 -12.77 29.21 -42.32
CA ASN A 49 -11.90 30.38 -42.41
C ASN A 49 -10.52 29.92 -42.87
N THR A 50 -10.16 30.32 -44.08
CA THR A 50 -8.82 30.21 -44.66
C THR A 50 -7.82 30.80 -43.67
N ALA A 51 -6.96 29.94 -43.11
CA ALA A 51 -5.96 30.36 -42.14
C ALA A 51 -4.97 31.33 -42.81
N PRO A 52 -4.66 32.49 -42.20
CA PRO A 52 -3.58 33.32 -42.70
C PRO A 52 -2.28 32.52 -42.62
N GLU A 53 -1.54 32.48 -43.73
CA GLU A 53 -0.22 31.87 -43.82
C GLU A 53 0.72 32.61 -42.86
N VAL A 54 0.88 32.09 -41.64
CA VAL A 54 1.81 32.59 -40.64
C VAL A 54 3.23 32.28 -41.11
N ARG A 55 3.82 33.21 -41.86
CA ARG A 55 5.25 33.20 -42.17
C ARG A 55 6.02 33.47 -40.88
N GLY A 56 6.41 32.39 -40.21
CA GLY A 56 7.31 32.44 -39.07
C GLY A 56 8.61 33.19 -39.41
N PRO A 57 9.21 33.90 -38.46
CA PRO A 57 10.46 34.62 -38.70
C PRO A 57 11.53 33.63 -39.18
N SER A 58 11.99 33.81 -40.42
CA SER A 58 12.92 32.88 -41.09
C SER A 58 14.35 32.89 -40.53
N LYS A 59 14.60 33.66 -39.47
CA LYS A 59 15.88 33.73 -38.77
C LYS A 59 15.63 33.52 -37.27
N PRO A 60 16.40 32.64 -36.60
CA PRO A 60 16.28 32.47 -35.15
C PRO A 60 16.58 33.80 -34.48
N SER A 61 15.54 34.50 -33.99
CA SER A 61 15.74 35.79 -33.36
C SER A 61 16.41 35.57 -32.01
N GLN A 62 17.62 36.12 -31.82
CA GLN A 62 18.31 36.16 -30.53
C GLN A 62 17.56 36.97 -29.46
N THR A 63 16.30 37.37 -29.69
CA THR A 63 15.47 38.04 -28.69
C THR A 63 15.26 37.17 -27.47
N TRP A 64 15.03 35.87 -27.61
CA TRP A 64 14.93 34.96 -26.45
C TRP A 64 16.27 34.87 -25.70
N GLU A 65 17.40 34.86 -26.42
CA GLU A 65 18.73 34.81 -25.84
C GLU A 65 19.10 36.12 -25.12
N ARG A 66 18.71 37.27 -25.70
CA ARG A 66 18.87 38.60 -25.08
C ARG A 66 17.98 38.77 -23.87
N SER A 67 16.72 38.33 -23.93
CA SER A 67 15.80 38.34 -22.78
C SER A 67 16.28 37.41 -21.67
N ALA A 68 16.76 36.21 -21.99
CA ALA A 68 17.34 35.30 -21.02
C ALA A 68 18.65 35.84 -20.42
N LYS A 69 19.51 36.51 -21.23
CA LYS A 69 20.71 37.21 -20.73
C LYS A 69 20.35 38.43 -19.87
N LEU A 70 19.27 39.14 -20.18
CA LEU A 70 18.78 40.27 -19.37
C LEU A 70 18.31 39.79 -18.00
N VAL A 71 17.59 38.66 -17.94
CA VAL A 71 17.07 38.08 -16.69
C VAL A 71 18.19 37.43 -15.85
N LYS A 72 19.26 36.92 -16.48
CA LYS A 72 20.39 36.28 -15.79
C LYS A 72 21.37 37.25 -15.14
N ASN A 73 21.35 38.54 -15.50
CA ASN A 73 22.33 39.54 -15.03
C ASN A 73 21.74 40.61 -14.12
N ILE A 74 20.59 40.36 -13.52
CA ILE A 74 20.02 41.28 -12.55
C ILE A 74 20.48 40.86 -11.15
N ASP A 75 21.74 41.16 -10.82
CA ASP A 75 22.21 41.33 -9.43
C ASP A 75 21.56 42.56 -8.77
N VAL A 76 20.30 42.86 -9.10
CA VAL A 76 19.54 43.89 -8.40
C VAL A 76 19.16 43.28 -7.07
N LYS A 77 19.94 43.67 -6.06
CA LYS A 77 19.57 43.58 -4.64
C LYS A 77 18.30 44.40 -4.44
N SER A 78 17.17 43.80 -4.78
CA SER A 78 15.86 44.31 -4.41
C SER A 78 15.64 43.90 -2.97
N GLU A 79 15.61 44.87 -2.06
CA GLU A 79 15.31 44.66 -0.64
C GLU A 79 14.05 43.80 -0.44
N HIS A 80 13.06 43.93 -1.33
CA HIS A 80 11.85 43.12 -1.34
C HIS A 80 12.11 41.64 -1.65
N MET A 81 12.95 41.32 -2.63
CA MET A 81 13.28 39.93 -2.98
C MET A 81 14.15 39.28 -1.90
N ASP A 82 14.99 40.06 -1.24
CA ASP A 82 15.80 39.58 -0.11
C ASP A 82 14.92 39.31 1.12
N ALA A 83 13.93 40.19 1.42
CA ALA A 83 12.94 39.93 2.46
C ALA A 83 12.08 38.68 2.18
N ILE A 84 11.71 38.44 0.91
CA ILE A 84 11.02 37.20 0.50
C ILE A 84 11.92 35.98 0.68
N ARG A 85 13.20 36.06 0.30
CA ARG A 85 14.16 34.96 0.47
C ARG A 85 14.45 34.65 1.94
N GLU A 86 14.47 35.67 2.79
CA GLU A 86 14.63 35.50 4.24
C GLU A 86 13.38 34.88 4.88
N THR A 87 12.19 35.24 4.40
CA THR A 87 10.92 34.70 4.91
C THR A 87 10.61 33.30 4.37
N HIS A 88 10.98 33.02 3.13
CA HIS A 88 10.64 31.79 2.41
C HIS A 88 11.90 31.13 1.85
N ASP A 89 12.61 30.40 2.71
CA ASP A 89 13.68 29.50 2.25
C ASP A 89 13.04 28.27 1.56
N PRO A 90 13.23 28.10 0.23
CA PRO A 90 12.70 26.93 -0.48
C PRO A 90 13.20 25.61 0.10
N SER A 91 14.41 25.61 0.67
CA SER A 91 15.03 24.43 1.28
C SER A 91 14.24 23.96 2.50
N MET A 92 13.79 24.90 3.34
CA MET A 92 12.92 24.59 4.47
C MET A 92 11.57 24.04 4.03
N HIS A 93 10.92 24.66 3.03
CA HIS A 93 9.62 24.17 2.55
C HIS A 93 9.72 22.77 1.93
N LEU A 94 10.77 22.49 1.17
CA LEU A 94 11.02 21.17 0.61
C LEU A 94 11.15 20.11 1.71
N LYS A 95 11.89 20.45 2.78
CA LYS A 95 12.03 19.57 3.94
C LYS A 95 10.70 19.32 4.64
N THR A 96 9.88 20.36 4.85
CA THR A 96 8.55 20.19 5.45
C THR A 96 7.67 19.26 4.63
N ILE A 97 7.66 19.42 3.30
CA ILE A 97 6.89 18.55 2.39
C ILE A 97 7.42 17.11 2.45
N GLU A 98 8.74 16.93 2.51
CA GLU A 98 9.37 15.61 2.65
C GLU A 98 8.93 14.92 3.94
N ASP A 99 9.00 15.62 5.08
CA ASP A 99 8.61 15.09 6.39
C ASP A 99 7.12 14.69 6.42
N GLU A 100 6.24 15.53 5.87
CA GLU A 100 4.80 15.24 5.76
C GLU A 100 4.54 14.02 4.87
N LEU A 101 5.23 13.92 3.74
CA LEU A 101 5.12 12.79 2.83
C LEU A 101 5.61 11.49 3.51
N MET A 102 6.76 11.53 4.18
CA MET A 102 7.29 10.38 4.92
C MET A 102 6.34 9.93 6.04
N GLN A 103 5.74 10.88 6.76
CA GLN A 103 4.77 10.58 7.82
C GLN A 103 3.51 9.90 7.27
N THR A 104 2.95 10.43 6.19
CA THR A 104 1.74 9.87 5.57
C THR A 104 1.99 8.49 4.97
N MET A 105 3.13 8.28 4.31
CA MET A 105 3.55 6.97 3.79
C MET A 105 3.79 5.97 4.91
N GLY A 106 4.49 6.39 5.99
CA GLY A 106 4.72 5.56 7.17
C GLY A 106 3.41 5.12 7.85
N ALA A 107 2.46 6.05 8.02
CA ALA A 107 1.15 5.74 8.58
C ALA A 107 0.34 4.78 7.71
N ALA A 108 0.40 4.92 6.37
CA ALA A 108 -0.27 4.02 5.45
C ALA A 108 0.30 2.59 5.51
N LEU A 109 1.64 2.45 5.56
CA LEU A 109 2.31 1.18 5.73
C LEU A 109 1.97 0.52 7.08
N GLY A 110 1.95 1.32 8.16
CA GLY A 110 1.56 0.87 9.50
C GLY A 110 0.16 0.26 9.51
N LYS A 111 -0.83 0.95 8.93
CA LYS A 111 -2.20 0.45 8.79
C LYS A 111 -2.29 -0.86 8.01
N GLN A 112 -1.47 -1.05 6.98
CA GLN A 112 -1.44 -2.33 6.25
C GLN A 112 -0.80 -3.45 7.07
N GLY A 113 0.26 -3.16 7.82
CA GLY A 113 0.82 -4.11 8.78
C GLY A 113 -0.20 -4.55 9.84
N GLU A 114 -0.98 -3.62 10.39
CA GLU A 114 -2.04 -3.89 11.37
C GLU A 114 -3.11 -4.84 10.82
N LYS A 115 -3.51 -4.71 9.55
CA LYS A 115 -4.48 -5.65 8.92
C LYS A 115 -3.96 -7.08 8.92
N ILE A 116 -2.66 -7.28 8.65
CA ILE A 116 -2.06 -8.62 8.65
C ILE A 116 -2.07 -9.18 10.06
N LEU A 117 -1.62 -8.38 11.05
CA LEU A 117 -1.58 -8.79 12.45
C LEU A 117 -2.98 -9.15 12.98
N TYR A 118 -4.00 -8.35 12.65
CA TYR A 118 -5.38 -8.64 13.01
C TYR A 118 -5.87 -9.98 12.42
N ALA A 119 -5.61 -10.23 11.14
CA ALA A 119 -5.98 -11.49 10.52
C ALA A 119 -5.25 -12.69 11.15
N VAL A 120 -3.97 -12.55 11.51
CA VAL A 120 -3.18 -13.58 12.20
C VAL A 120 -3.69 -13.83 13.62
N GLN A 121 -4.08 -12.78 14.34
CA GLN A 121 -4.70 -12.93 15.67
C GLN A 121 -6.00 -13.73 15.60
N GLU A 122 -6.88 -13.39 14.65
CA GLU A 122 -8.12 -14.14 14.40
C GLU A 122 -7.85 -15.61 14.01
N MET A 123 -6.80 -15.87 13.22
CA MET A 123 -6.36 -17.23 12.91
C MET A 123 -5.94 -17.98 14.18
N ASN A 124 -5.18 -17.37 15.07
CA ASN A 124 -4.75 -18.00 16.32
C ASN A 124 -5.96 -18.36 17.21
N THR A 125 -6.95 -17.47 17.31
CA THR A 125 -8.21 -17.76 18.02
C THR A 125 -8.99 -18.91 17.37
N CYS A 126 -9.01 -19.00 16.04
CA CYS A 126 -9.61 -20.15 15.36
C CYS A 126 -8.82 -21.44 15.61
N TYR A 127 -7.50 -21.36 15.68
CA TYR A 127 -6.63 -22.51 15.91
C TYR A 127 -6.79 -23.09 17.32
N THR A 128 -6.88 -22.25 18.36
CA THR A 128 -7.16 -22.72 19.72
C THR A 128 -8.54 -23.38 19.79
N ALA A 129 -9.56 -22.76 19.20
CA ALA A 129 -10.91 -23.35 19.12
C ALA A 129 -10.93 -24.68 18.35
N TYR A 130 -10.11 -24.81 17.30
CA TYR A 130 -9.96 -26.04 16.53
C TYR A 130 -9.37 -27.16 17.39
N ILE A 131 -8.31 -26.89 18.15
CA ILE A 131 -7.71 -27.87 19.07
C ILE A 131 -8.72 -28.33 20.12
N GLU A 132 -9.45 -27.40 20.74
CA GLU A 132 -10.48 -27.72 21.72
C GLU A 132 -11.61 -28.58 21.11
N ALA A 133 -12.05 -28.24 19.89
CA ALA A 133 -13.06 -29.01 19.18
C ALA A 133 -12.56 -30.43 18.86
N LEU A 134 -11.30 -30.60 18.44
CA LEU A 134 -10.70 -31.92 18.23
C LEU A 134 -10.65 -32.76 19.51
N GLN A 135 -10.27 -32.16 20.64
CA GLN A 135 -10.26 -32.84 21.94
C GLN A 135 -11.66 -33.29 22.37
N LYS A 136 -12.69 -32.50 22.05
CA LYS A 136 -14.10 -32.88 22.29
C LYS A 136 -14.56 -34.00 21.35
N CYS A 137 -14.16 -33.98 20.07
CA CYS A 137 -14.47 -35.07 19.12
C CYS A 137 -13.90 -36.41 19.57
N ALA A 138 -12.66 -36.40 20.08
CA ALA A 138 -12.02 -37.62 20.56
C ALA A 138 -12.83 -38.32 21.66
N LYS A 139 -13.64 -37.57 22.43
CA LYS A 139 -14.49 -38.11 23.50
C LYS A 139 -15.90 -38.48 23.01
N ASN A 140 -16.49 -37.67 22.14
CA ASN A 140 -17.93 -37.74 21.81
C ASN A 140 -18.23 -38.22 20.38
N GLY A 141 -17.20 -38.52 19.56
CA GLY A 141 -17.35 -38.89 18.16
C GLY A 141 -17.23 -37.70 17.19
N SER A 142 -17.69 -37.88 15.95
CA SER A 142 -17.57 -36.89 14.87
C SER A 142 -18.31 -35.58 15.20
N ASN A 143 -17.61 -34.44 15.18
CA ASN A 143 -18.23 -33.11 15.36
C ASN A 143 -18.14 -32.30 14.05
N PRO A 144 -19.28 -31.91 13.43
CA PRO A 144 -19.28 -31.04 12.26
C PRO A 144 -18.68 -29.65 12.51
N GLU A 145 -18.57 -29.20 13.76
CA GLU A 145 -17.97 -27.91 14.12
C GLU A 145 -16.48 -27.83 13.79
N VAL A 146 -15.74 -28.95 13.82
CA VAL A 146 -14.31 -28.96 13.47
C VAL A 146 -14.10 -28.47 12.05
N LEU A 147 -14.97 -28.89 11.12
CA LEU A 147 -14.92 -28.51 9.72
C LEU A 147 -15.20 -27.02 9.53
N SER A 148 -16.20 -26.48 10.24
CA SER A 148 -16.55 -25.05 10.14
C SER A 148 -15.44 -24.16 10.71
N ILE A 149 -14.81 -24.55 11.81
CA ILE A 149 -13.67 -23.82 12.40
C ILE A 149 -12.46 -23.86 11.46
N ALA A 150 -12.14 -25.03 10.88
CA ALA A 150 -11.04 -25.16 9.91
C ALA A 150 -11.27 -24.28 8.67
N ASN A 151 -12.50 -24.24 8.15
CA ASN A 151 -12.87 -23.35 7.05
C ASN A 151 -12.70 -21.87 7.43
N ARG A 152 -13.12 -21.47 8.64
CA ARG A 152 -12.93 -20.10 9.14
C ARG A 152 -11.46 -19.74 9.26
N PHE A 153 -10.63 -20.62 9.80
CA PHE A 153 -9.17 -20.43 9.87
C PHE A 153 -8.58 -20.22 8.48
N ASN A 154 -8.92 -21.08 7.52
CA ASN A 154 -8.40 -21.00 6.15
C ASN A 154 -8.88 -19.74 5.42
N GLN A 155 -10.09 -19.27 5.72
CA GLN A 155 -10.59 -18.00 5.20
C GLN A 155 -9.76 -16.83 5.73
N ARG A 156 -9.53 -16.76 7.06
CA ARG A 156 -8.67 -15.74 7.67
C ARG A 156 -7.23 -15.80 7.14
N ARG A 157 -6.72 -17.00 6.87
CA ARG A 157 -5.42 -17.19 6.22
C ARG A 157 -5.36 -16.55 4.84
N LYS A 158 -6.39 -16.70 4.01
CA LYS A 158 -6.47 -16.04 2.69
C LYS A 158 -6.46 -14.52 2.83
N GLU A 159 -7.20 -13.99 3.81
CA GLU A 159 -7.22 -12.56 4.13
C GLU A 159 -5.82 -12.06 4.55
N ALA A 160 -5.13 -12.79 5.43
CA ALA A 160 -3.77 -12.47 5.84
C ALA A 160 -2.78 -12.49 4.67
N VAL A 161 -2.85 -13.51 3.80
CA VAL A 161 -1.98 -13.63 2.61
C VAL A 161 -2.23 -12.47 1.64
N LYS A 162 -3.50 -12.10 1.43
CA LYS A 162 -3.87 -10.95 0.59
C LYS A 162 -3.33 -9.64 1.17
N ALA A 163 -3.57 -9.38 2.46
CA ALA A 163 -3.06 -8.19 3.14
C ALA A 163 -1.52 -8.10 3.10
N ARG A 164 -0.84 -9.25 3.23
CA ARG A 164 0.62 -9.32 3.10
C ARG A 164 1.10 -8.97 1.69
N TRP A 165 0.41 -9.43 0.66
CA TRP A 165 0.71 -9.04 -0.71
C TRP A 165 0.48 -7.54 -0.94
N GLU A 166 -0.63 -6.97 -0.42
CA GLU A 166 -0.90 -5.53 -0.49
C GLU A 166 0.22 -4.71 0.16
N LEU A 167 0.75 -5.16 1.31
CA LEU A 167 1.88 -4.52 1.98
C LEU A 167 3.15 -4.54 1.12
N ILE A 168 3.46 -5.67 0.45
CA ILE A 168 4.61 -5.78 -0.46
C ILE A 168 4.47 -4.77 -1.61
N VAL A 169 3.29 -4.70 -2.24
CA VAL A 169 3.01 -3.76 -3.34
C VAL A 169 3.15 -2.31 -2.87
N HIS A 170 2.59 -1.96 -1.70
CA HIS A 170 2.74 -0.62 -1.15
C HIS A 170 4.19 -0.24 -0.89
N ARG A 171 5.00 -1.17 -0.35
CA ARG A 171 6.43 -0.95 -0.14
C ARG A 171 7.19 -0.73 -1.45
N GLN A 172 6.86 -1.49 -2.49
CA GLN A 172 7.44 -1.29 -3.83
C GLN A 172 7.08 0.08 -4.41
N ALA A 173 5.83 0.52 -4.25
CA ALA A 173 5.37 1.82 -4.75
C ALA A 173 6.11 3.00 -4.10
N ILE A 174 6.63 2.84 -2.87
CA ILE A 174 7.40 3.84 -2.13
C ILE A 174 8.92 3.69 -2.41
N GLY A 175 9.33 2.78 -3.31
CA GLY A 175 10.73 2.58 -3.69
C GLY A 175 11.50 1.60 -2.80
N MET A 176 10.84 0.89 -1.87
CA MET A 176 11.48 -0.18 -1.08
C MET A 176 11.52 -1.48 -1.89
N ILE A 177 12.43 -1.55 -2.87
CA ILE A 177 12.50 -2.67 -3.83
C ILE A 177 13.42 -3.79 -3.33
N VAL A 178 14.57 -3.43 -2.75
CA VAL A 178 15.62 -4.40 -2.33
C VAL A 178 15.13 -5.24 -1.15
N ASN A 179 15.21 -6.57 -1.28
CA ASN A 179 14.83 -7.56 -0.26
C ASN A 179 13.43 -7.39 0.34
N ASN A 180 12.50 -6.75 -0.39
CA ASN A 180 11.18 -6.43 0.14
C ASN A 180 10.37 -7.67 0.53
N HIS A 181 10.38 -8.70 -0.32
CA HIS A 181 9.61 -9.92 -0.09
C HIS A 181 10.09 -10.67 1.16
N GLU A 182 11.41 -10.90 1.27
CA GLU A 182 12.01 -11.59 2.41
C GLU A 182 11.76 -10.82 3.71
N PHE A 183 11.95 -9.49 3.70
CA PHE A 183 11.67 -8.64 4.85
C PHE A 183 10.23 -8.80 5.34
N VAL A 184 9.25 -8.73 4.44
CA VAL A 184 7.82 -8.85 4.80
C VAL A 184 7.47 -10.28 5.25
N MET A 185 8.02 -11.31 4.61
CA MET A 185 7.77 -12.71 5.00
C MET A 185 8.33 -13.03 6.39
N ASN A 186 9.51 -12.50 6.73
CA ASN A 186 10.15 -12.71 8.03
C ASN A 186 9.44 -11.96 9.16
N HIS A 187 8.96 -10.73 8.89
CA HIS A 187 8.25 -9.92 9.90
C HIS A 187 6.80 -10.36 10.11
N TYR A 188 6.14 -10.87 9.06
CA TYR A 188 4.75 -11.30 9.10
C TYR A 188 4.61 -12.77 8.66
N PRO A 189 5.05 -13.72 9.51
CA PRO A 189 4.87 -15.14 9.24
C PRO A 189 3.39 -15.49 9.30
N ILE A 190 2.92 -16.24 8.29
CA ILE A 190 1.55 -16.74 8.21
C ILE A 190 1.63 -18.26 8.23
N PRO A 191 0.97 -18.95 9.18
CA PRO A 191 1.04 -20.40 9.30
C PRO A 191 0.39 -21.11 8.11
N GLU A 192 0.63 -22.41 7.99
CA GLU A 192 0.06 -23.23 6.92
C GLU A 192 -1.46 -23.44 7.08
N ALA A 193 -2.12 -23.84 6.00
CA ALA A 193 -3.55 -24.09 5.99
C ALA A 193 -3.87 -25.38 6.78
N ILE A 194 -4.96 -25.36 7.54
CA ILE A 194 -5.44 -26.57 8.24
C ILE A 194 -6.13 -27.46 7.19
N PRO A 195 -5.83 -28.78 7.15
CA PRO A 195 -6.47 -29.68 6.22
C PRO A 195 -7.99 -29.74 6.48
N VAL A 196 -8.76 -29.47 5.43
CA VAL A 196 -10.23 -29.61 5.41
C VAL A 196 -10.54 -30.96 4.79
N THR A 197 -10.22 -32.04 5.49
CA THR A 197 -10.56 -33.39 5.02
C THR A 197 -11.83 -33.82 5.73
N GLU A 198 -12.91 -34.07 4.98
CA GLU A 198 -14.08 -34.73 5.54
C GLU A 198 -13.67 -36.14 5.98
N PRO A 199 -13.98 -36.56 7.22
CA PRO A 199 -13.65 -37.90 7.70
C PRO A 199 -14.33 -38.93 6.80
N GLY A 200 -13.55 -39.63 5.97
CA GLY A 200 -14.03 -40.70 5.08
C GLY A 200 -13.87 -40.45 3.58
N LYS A 201 -13.58 -39.22 3.13
CA LYS A 201 -13.12 -38.99 1.75
C LYS A 201 -11.62 -39.22 1.72
N ASN A 202 -11.25 -40.48 1.42
CA ASN A 202 -9.88 -40.88 1.14
C ASN A 202 -9.24 -39.83 0.23
N LEU A 203 -8.06 -39.32 0.60
CA LEU A 203 -7.24 -38.50 -0.27
C LEU A 203 -6.83 -39.36 -1.48
N GLN A 204 -7.73 -39.53 -2.44
CA GLN A 204 -7.33 -39.83 -3.80
C GLN A 204 -6.50 -38.63 -4.21
N SER A 205 -5.18 -38.82 -4.12
CA SER A 205 -4.14 -37.89 -4.54
C SER A 205 -4.64 -37.15 -5.76
N LYS A 206 -5.01 -35.88 -5.56
CA LYS A 206 -5.31 -35.00 -6.68
C LYS A 206 -4.13 -35.15 -7.63
N PRO A 207 -4.33 -35.65 -8.87
CA PRO A 207 -3.22 -35.90 -9.78
C PRO A 207 -2.39 -34.62 -9.84
N PRO A 208 -1.05 -34.72 -9.82
CA PRO A 208 -0.17 -33.55 -9.80
C PRO A 208 -0.67 -32.59 -10.87
N PRO A 209 -0.93 -31.32 -10.53
CA PRO A 209 -1.56 -30.39 -11.45
C PRO A 209 -0.75 -30.42 -12.75
N ALA A 210 -1.39 -30.83 -13.84
CA ALA A 210 -0.79 -30.91 -15.16
C ALA A 210 0.03 -29.63 -15.36
N ALA A 211 1.32 -29.76 -15.67
CA ALA A 211 2.29 -28.68 -15.66
C ALA A 211 1.76 -27.45 -16.39
N GLN A 212 1.05 -26.59 -15.67
CA GLN A 212 0.60 -25.30 -16.17
C GLN A 212 1.90 -24.60 -16.46
N LYS A 213 2.13 -24.23 -17.73
CA LYS A 213 3.26 -23.41 -18.14
C LYS A 213 3.32 -22.28 -17.12
N LYS A 214 4.26 -22.37 -16.19
CA LYS A 214 4.45 -21.35 -15.17
C LYS A 214 4.69 -20.12 -16.01
N PHE A 215 3.69 -19.23 -16.08
CA PHE A 215 3.90 -17.89 -16.56
C PHE A 215 5.08 -17.43 -15.70
N GLY A 216 6.25 -17.30 -16.33
CA GLY A 216 7.51 -17.09 -15.64
C GLY A 216 7.25 -16.03 -14.59
N ASP A 217 7.72 -16.28 -13.37
CA ASP A 217 7.53 -15.45 -12.19
C ASP A 217 7.38 -13.98 -12.62
N GLN A 218 6.40 -13.23 -12.12
CA GLN A 218 6.18 -11.87 -12.62
C GLN A 218 7.46 -11.03 -12.51
N LEU A 219 8.35 -11.37 -11.57
CA LEU A 219 9.75 -10.95 -11.46
C LEU A 219 10.62 -11.24 -12.70
N ASP A 220 10.50 -12.43 -13.29
CA ASP A 220 11.15 -12.85 -14.53
C ASP A 220 10.68 -12.03 -15.74
N TRP A 221 9.42 -11.55 -15.75
CA TRP A 221 8.96 -10.57 -16.74
C TRP A 221 9.58 -9.19 -16.50
N TRP A 222 9.58 -8.68 -15.26
CA TRP A 222 10.21 -7.40 -14.94
C TRP A 222 11.73 -7.40 -15.18
N GLN A 223 12.43 -8.50 -14.89
CA GLN A 223 13.86 -8.66 -15.19
C GLN A 223 14.15 -8.68 -16.70
N ARG A 224 13.21 -9.22 -17.49
CA ARG A 224 13.32 -9.32 -18.94
C ARG A 224 13.02 -8.00 -19.66
N VAL A 225 12.05 -7.22 -19.16
CA VAL A 225 11.60 -5.96 -19.79
C VAL A 225 12.30 -4.72 -19.19
N GLY A 226 12.74 -4.78 -17.94
CA GLY A 226 13.35 -3.66 -17.21
C GLY A 226 14.84 -3.40 -17.53
N ARG A 227 15.52 -4.28 -18.27
CA ARG A 227 16.86 -4.00 -18.82
C ARG A 227 16.72 -3.13 -20.07
N TRP A 228 16.41 -1.85 -19.90
CA TRP A 228 16.70 -0.85 -20.92
C TRP A 228 18.22 -0.67 -20.96
N LYS A 229 18.84 -1.21 -22.02
CA LYS A 229 20.23 -0.92 -22.38
C LYS A 229 20.32 0.42 -23.10
#